data_AF-A0A5S4G309-F1
#
_entry.id   AF-A0A5S4G309-F1
#
_cell.length_a   1.000
_cell.length_b   1.000
_cell.length_c   1.000
_cell.angle_alpha   90.00
_cell.angle_beta   90.00
_cell.angle_gamma   90.00
#
_symmetry.space_group_name_H-M   'P 1'
#
loop_
_entity.id
_entity.type
_entity.pdbx_description
1 polymer ?
#
loop_
_entity_poly.entity_id
_entity_poly.type
_entity_poly.pdbx_seq_one_letter_code
_entity_poly.pdbx_strand_id
1 'polypeptide(L)'
;MSDFEVFRATTSLDRLKALGRDESPYTIEVRFLDGLSLTQQAAFKAAARRWTRVIVGDQPAAEVPSGPGLPDGVTPGEVIDDIVIVAEGGKMDGPGHVLGGALPLRFRPNGLPFVGWMRFDSEDLDRLEADGRLHDVIAHEMGHVLGIGKTVWRRLGLLSGEGTDEPLFMGQRAGQEYGALLGSLEAHPVPVENVGGQGSVGSHWRESVFGDELMTSRVGNATACPLSRLTAAALADLGYEVDMAAVEPYVLPTPLLLAQNREQPSELVLHCDMEPPRQL
;
A
#
# COMPACT_ATOMS: atom_id res chain seq x y z
N MET A 1 24.19 5.38 -16.31
CA MET A 1 23.10 5.73 -15.38
C MET A 1 22.05 6.35 -16.25
N SER A 2 20.92 5.67 -16.47
CA SER A 2 19.76 6.29 -17.10
C SER A 2 19.32 7.44 -16.18
N ASP A 3 19.15 8.64 -16.75
CA ASP A 3 18.51 9.75 -16.03
C ASP A 3 17.03 9.39 -15.88
N PHE A 4 16.58 9.15 -14.65
CA PHE A 4 15.17 8.98 -14.32
C PHE A 4 14.72 10.14 -13.44
N GLU A 5 13.44 10.51 -13.53
CA GLU A 5 12.89 11.55 -12.66
C GLU A 5 12.77 11.02 -11.23
N VAL A 6 13.16 11.83 -10.25
CA VAL A 6 13.05 11.51 -8.83
C VAL A 6 12.13 12.51 -8.14
N PHE A 7 11.14 12.00 -7.42
CA PHE A 7 10.28 12.78 -6.55
C PHE A 7 10.44 12.32 -5.10
N ARG A 8 10.39 13.26 -4.15
CA ARG A 8 10.38 12.96 -2.71
C ARG A 8 9.17 13.59 -2.07
N ALA A 9 8.32 12.76 -1.47
CA ALA A 9 7.32 13.21 -0.53
C ALA A 9 7.90 13.06 0.87
N THR A 10 7.93 14.13 1.65
CA THR A 10 8.48 14.15 3.00
C THR A 10 7.45 14.71 3.95
N THR A 11 7.34 14.09 5.12
CA THR A 11 6.48 14.58 6.20
C THR A 11 6.83 16.03 6.56
N SER A 12 5.82 16.85 6.80
CA SER A 12 6.03 18.25 7.18
C SER A 12 6.75 18.36 8.53
N LEU A 13 7.85 19.12 8.58
CA LEU A 13 8.55 19.44 9.83
C LEU A 13 7.65 20.17 10.83
N ASP A 14 6.74 21.02 10.35
CA ASP A 14 5.78 21.70 11.23
C ASP A 14 4.79 20.70 11.83
N ARG A 15 4.43 19.65 11.08
CA ARG A 15 3.60 18.57 11.61
C ARG A 15 4.35 17.75 12.66
N LEU A 16 5.61 17.41 12.43
CA LEU A 16 6.45 16.74 13.43
C LEU A 16 6.57 17.55 14.71
N LYS A 17 6.86 18.85 14.60
CA LYS A 17 6.92 19.75 15.76
C LYS A 17 5.58 19.80 16.50
N ALA A 18 4.46 19.85 15.78
CA ALA A 18 3.13 19.81 16.39
C ALA A 18 2.84 18.48 17.12
N LEU A 19 3.49 17.39 16.70
CA LEU A 19 3.45 16.08 17.36
C LEU A 19 4.52 15.95 18.47
N GLY A 20 5.34 16.98 18.71
CA GLY A 20 6.39 16.98 19.74
C GLY A 20 7.62 16.14 19.37
N ARG A 21 7.92 16.00 18.08
CA ARG A 21 9.01 15.17 17.55
C ARG A 21 10.18 16.02 17.03
N ASP A 22 11.40 15.54 17.26
CA ASP A 22 12.66 16.18 16.86
C ASP A 22 13.55 15.30 15.95
N GLU A 23 13.02 14.15 15.53
CA GLU A 23 13.62 13.23 14.55
C GLU A 23 13.50 13.74 13.09
N SER A 24 14.22 13.09 12.17
CA SER A 24 14.04 13.33 10.74
C SER A 24 12.65 12.90 10.26
N PRO A 25 12.07 13.60 9.28
CA PRO A 25 10.75 13.26 8.74
C PRO A 25 10.79 12.07 7.79
N TYR A 26 9.79 11.20 7.93
CA TYR A 26 9.59 10.10 6.99
C TYR A 26 9.46 10.60 5.55
N THR A 27 10.19 9.97 4.64
CA THR A 27 10.29 10.30 3.21
C THR A 27 10.00 9.08 2.34
N ILE A 28 9.10 9.26 1.38
CA ILE A 28 8.93 8.31 0.27
C ILE A 28 9.60 8.91 -0.96
N GLU A 29 10.68 8.28 -1.41
CA GLU A 29 11.30 8.58 -2.69
C GLU A 29 10.67 7.73 -3.79
N VAL A 30 10.19 8.38 -4.86
CA VAL A 30 9.66 7.72 -6.06
C VAL A 30 10.59 8.00 -7.23
N ARG A 31 11.09 6.93 -7.86
CA ARG A 31 11.92 6.98 -9.07
C ARG A 31 11.09 6.53 -10.26
N PHE A 32 10.89 7.42 -11.22
CA PHE A 32 10.06 7.16 -12.39
C PHE A 32 10.91 6.66 -13.55
N LEU A 33 10.75 5.39 -13.89
CA LEU A 33 11.26 4.83 -15.13
C LEU A 33 10.29 5.15 -16.29
N ASP A 34 10.51 4.52 -17.44
CA ASP A 34 9.73 4.74 -18.65
C ASP A 34 8.27 4.25 -18.52
N GLY A 35 7.43 4.70 -19.45
CA GLY A 35 6.07 4.18 -19.65
C GLY A 35 4.96 4.85 -18.85
N LEU A 36 5.27 5.93 -18.10
CA LEU A 36 4.27 6.73 -17.38
C LEU A 36 4.18 8.15 -17.96
N SER A 37 2.96 8.62 -18.22
CA SER A 37 2.69 10.01 -18.61
C SER A 37 2.93 10.97 -17.44
N LEU A 38 3.07 12.28 -17.72
CA LEU A 38 3.23 13.30 -16.67
C LEU A 38 2.04 13.34 -15.69
N THR A 39 0.82 13.08 -16.17
CA THR A 39 -0.38 13.07 -15.34
C THR A 39 -0.44 11.82 -14.46
N GLN A 40 -0.04 10.66 -14.99
CA GLN A 40 0.10 9.42 -14.23
C GLN A 40 1.18 9.55 -13.16
N GLN A 41 2.35 10.11 -13.49
CA GLN A 41 3.38 10.41 -12.49
C GLN A 41 2.87 11.37 -11.40
N ALA A 42 2.03 12.36 -11.74
CA ALA A 42 1.42 13.22 -10.74
C ALA A 42 0.51 12.45 -9.77
N ALA A 43 -0.16 11.38 -10.21
CA ALA A 43 -0.94 10.50 -9.34
C ALA A 43 -0.06 9.72 -8.35
N PHE A 44 1.11 9.21 -8.75
CA PHE A 44 2.11 8.66 -7.82
C PHE A 44 2.61 9.68 -6.80
N LYS A 45 2.89 10.91 -7.25
CA LYS A 45 3.31 12.01 -6.35
C LYS A 45 2.22 12.32 -5.31
N ALA A 46 0.95 12.28 -5.72
CA ALA A 46 -0.19 12.46 -4.83
C ALA A 46 -0.35 11.29 -3.83
N ALA A 47 -0.18 10.04 -4.27
CA ALA A 47 -0.20 8.86 -3.41
C ALA A 47 0.92 8.90 -2.36
N ALA A 48 2.16 9.22 -2.75
CA ALA A 48 3.27 9.36 -1.81
C ALA A 48 3.01 10.45 -0.77
N ARG A 49 2.42 11.58 -1.18
CA ARG A 49 1.98 12.63 -0.25
C ARG A 49 0.82 12.19 0.65
N ARG A 50 -0.03 11.26 0.22
CA ARG A 50 -1.12 10.70 1.05
C ARG A 50 -0.54 9.86 2.18
N TRP A 51 0.39 8.97 1.87
CA TRP A 51 1.04 8.12 2.87
C TRP A 51 1.93 8.90 3.84
N THR A 52 2.71 9.87 3.37
CA THR A 52 3.56 10.73 4.23
C THR A 52 2.82 11.77 5.06
N ARG A 53 1.49 11.89 4.92
CA ARG A 53 0.67 12.57 5.93
C ARG A 53 0.45 11.69 7.16
N VAL A 54 0.38 10.38 6.97
CA VAL A 54 0.06 9.40 8.02
C VAL A 54 1.32 8.82 8.63
N ILE A 55 2.31 8.42 7.84
CA ILE A 55 3.60 7.93 8.35
C ILE A 55 4.51 9.13 8.54
N VAL A 56 4.93 9.36 9.79
CA VAL A 56 5.63 10.60 10.16
C VAL A 56 7.05 10.38 10.67
N GLY A 57 7.29 9.29 11.39
CA GLY A 57 8.59 9.06 12.03
C GLY A 57 9.60 8.37 11.12
N ASP A 58 10.85 8.77 11.33
CA ASP A 58 12.04 8.28 10.65
C ASP A 58 12.17 6.74 10.68
N GLN A 59 12.78 6.18 9.64
CA GLN A 59 13.26 4.81 9.64
C GLN A 59 14.77 4.77 9.43
N PRO A 60 15.51 3.89 10.13
CA PRO A 60 16.96 3.82 9.98
C PRO A 60 17.38 3.64 8.53
N ALA A 61 18.38 4.41 8.09
CA ALA A 61 18.97 4.21 6.77
C ALA A 61 19.48 2.77 6.60
N ALA A 62 19.31 2.21 5.40
CA ALA A 62 19.69 0.84 5.08
C ALA A 62 20.45 0.79 3.74
N GLU A 63 21.55 0.04 3.73
CA GLU A 63 22.33 -0.20 2.51
C GLU A 63 21.67 -1.29 1.67
N VAL A 64 21.54 -1.05 0.36
CA VAL A 64 21.00 -2.01 -0.61
C VAL A 64 22.01 -3.14 -0.80
N PRO A 65 21.68 -4.39 -0.45
CA PRO A 65 22.60 -5.49 -0.62
C PRO A 65 22.73 -5.89 -2.10
N SER A 66 23.92 -6.33 -2.50
CA SER A 66 24.13 -7.03 -3.76
C SER A 66 23.28 -8.29 -3.83
N GLY A 67 22.64 -8.53 -4.97
CA GLY A 67 21.86 -9.75 -5.20
C GLY A 67 20.85 -9.61 -6.33
N PRO A 68 20.21 -10.71 -6.75
CA PRO A 68 19.20 -10.71 -7.81
C PRO A 68 17.92 -9.95 -7.39
N GLY A 69 17.10 -9.59 -8.37
CA GLY A 69 15.78 -8.98 -8.15
C GLY A 69 15.84 -7.55 -7.59
N LEU A 70 16.88 -6.79 -7.94
CA LEU A 70 16.82 -5.32 -7.87
C LEU A 70 16.25 -4.79 -9.18
N PRO A 71 15.31 -3.83 -9.14
CA PRO A 71 14.80 -3.16 -10.33
C PRO A 71 15.87 -2.22 -10.87
N ASP A 72 15.72 -1.85 -12.13
CA ASP A 72 16.45 -0.72 -12.68
C ASP A 72 16.18 0.54 -11.83
N GLY A 73 17.18 1.41 -11.73
CA GLY A 73 17.10 2.61 -10.89
C GLY A 73 17.44 2.41 -9.41
N VAL A 74 17.79 1.19 -8.96
CA VAL A 74 18.36 0.94 -7.62
C VAL A 74 19.70 0.21 -7.75
N THR A 75 20.74 0.71 -7.09
CA THR A 75 22.10 0.16 -7.23
C THR A 75 22.57 -0.52 -5.93
N PRO A 76 23.22 -1.70 -5.98
CA PRO A 76 23.89 -2.27 -4.81
C PRO A 76 24.88 -1.29 -4.15
N GLY A 77 24.90 -1.25 -2.83
CA GLY A 77 25.72 -0.33 -2.03
C GLY A 77 25.12 1.07 -1.86
N GLU A 78 23.98 1.35 -2.49
CA GLU A 78 23.22 2.56 -2.25
C GLU A 78 22.66 2.57 -0.82
N VAL A 79 22.79 3.69 -0.10
CA VAL A 79 22.18 3.87 1.22
C VAL A 79 20.86 4.61 1.06
N ILE A 80 19.77 3.93 1.43
CA ILE A 80 18.41 4.46 1.35
C ILE A 80 17.94 4.86 2.73
N ASP A 81 17.53 6.11 2.86
CA ASP A 81 16.76 6.60 3.99
C ASP A 81 15.27 6.31 3.75
N ASP A 82 14.55 5.89 4.79
CA ASP A 82 13.13 5.53 4.74
C ASP A 82 12.72 4.52 3.66
N ILE A 83 12.32 4.94 2.47
CA ILE A 83 11.96 4.03 1.39
C ILE A 83 12.16 4.65 0.02
N VAL A 84 12.69 3.83 -0.90
CA VAL A 84 12.65 4.11 -2.33
C VAL A 84 11.67 3.18 -3.03
N ILE A 85 10.87 3.76 -3.92
CA ILE A 85 9.91 3.05 -4.75
C ILE A 85 10.24 3.33 -6.22
N VAL A 86 10.53 2.28 -6.97
CA VAL A 86 10.68 2.38 -8.43
C VAL A 86 9.32 2.20 -9.07
N ALA A 87 8.88 3.18 -9.86
CA ALA A 87 7.60 3.19 -10.54
C ALA A 87 7.82 3.15 -12.06
N GLU A 88 7.17 2.22 -12.74
CA GLU A 88 7.23 2.08 -14.20
C GLU A 88 5.85 1.77 -14.80
N GLY A 89 5.69 2.13 -16.07
CA GLY A 89 4.56 1.71 -16.88
C GLY A 89 5.02 0.74 -17.97
N GLY A 90 4.21 -0.26 -18.28
CA GLY A 90 4.52 -1.14 -19.39
C GLY A 90 3.43 -2.17 -19.60
N LYS A 91 3.40 -2.77 -20.79
CA LYS A 91 2.42 -3.82 -21.10
C LYS A 91 2.58 -5.00 -20.15
N MET A 92 1.46 -5.54 -19.67
CA MET A 92 1.46 -6.69 -18.77
C MET A 92 0.67 -7.83 -19.39
N ASP A 93 -0.66 -7.76 -19.36
CA ASP A 93 -1.54 -8.83 -19.85
C ASP A 93 -2.71 -8.34 -20.70
N GLY A 94 -2.75 -7.03 -20.96
CA GLY A 94 -3.74 -6.42 -21.83
C GLY A 94 -4.93 -5.85 -21.06
N PRO A 95 -5.85 -5.14 -21.75
CA PRO A 95 -6.85 -4.32 -21.09
C PRO A 95 -7.78 -5.10 -20.14
N GLY A 96 -7.96 -4.58 -18.93
CA GLY A 96 -9.01 -5.00 -18.00
C GLY A 96 -8.67 -6.20 -17.12
N HIS A 97 -7.43 -6.67 -17.14
CA HIS A 97 -6.96 -7.78 -16.31
C HIS A 97 -6.12 -7.26 -15.12
N VAL A 98 -4.79 -7.29 -15.20
CA VAL A 98 -3.92 -6.78 -14.14
C VAL A 98 -3.72 -5.27 -14.34
N LEU A 99 -4.44 -4.48 -13.53
CA LEU A 99 -4.36 -3.01 -13.56
C LEU A 99 -2.95 -2.48 -13.21
N GLY A 100 -2.25 -3.24 -12.39
CA GLY A 100 -0.92 -2.94 -11.87
C GLY A 100 -0.66 -3.79 -10.64
N GLY A 101 0.57 -3.76 -10.17
CA GLY A 101 0.92 -4.45 -8.93
C GLY A 101 2.20 -3.91 -8.34
N ALA A 102 2.34 -4.16 -7.05
CA ALA A 102 3.49 -3.70 -6.31
C ALA A 102 3.98 -4.73 -5.30
N LEU A 103 5.29 -4.66 -5.02
CA LEU A 103 5.88 -5.49 -3.98
C LEU A 103 7.04 -4.80 -3.23
N PRO A 104 7.18 -5.08 -1.93
CA PRO A 104 8.41 -4.78 -1.20
C PRO A 104 9.51 -5.78 -1.62
N LEU A 105 10.71 -5.26 -1.86
CA LEU A 105 11.83 -6.01 -2.43
C LEU A 105 13.01 -6.20 -1.46
N ARG A 106 13.24 -5.22 -0.60
CA ARG A 106 14.30 -5.27 0.42
C ARG A 106 13.75 -4.81 1.76
N PHE A 107 14.21 -5.46 2.82
CA PHE A 107 13.70 -5.29 4.18
C PHE A 107 14.85 -4.99 5.13
N ARG A 108 14.59 -4.09 6.06
CA ARG A 108 15.47 -3.79 7.20
C ARG A 108 15.51 -4.96 8.19
N PRO A 109 16.48 -4.96 9.13
CA PRO A 109 16.49 -5.93 10.23
C PRO A 109 15.21 -5.94 11.08
N ASN A 110 14.54 -4.79 11.24
CA ASN A 110 13.24 -4.70 11.92
C ASN A 110 12.07 -5.26 11.09
N GLY A 111 12.32 -5.69 9.85
CA GLY A 111 11.35 -6.29 8.95
C GLY A 111 10.58 -5.30 8.06
N LEU A 112 10.76 -3.99 8.24
CA LEU A 112 10.11 -2.99 7.40
C LEU A 112 10.77 -2.86 6.02
N PRO A 113 9.98 -2.67 4.94
CA PRO A 113 10.52 -2.45 3.59
C PRO A 113 11.34 -1.15 3.48
N PHE A 114 12.36 -1.15 2.64
CA PHE A 114 13.11 0.07 2.27
C PHE A 114 13.40 0.20 0.76
N VAL A 115 13.15 -0.86 -0.01
CA VAL A 115 13.09 -0.81 -1.48
C VAL A 115 11.81 -1.49 -1.90
N GLY A 116 11.03 -0.85 -2.77
CA GLY A 116 9.88 -1.45 -3.43
C GLY A 116 9.81 -1.11 -4.89
N TRP A 117 8.90 -1.80 -5.58
CA TRP A 117 8.67 -1.64 -7.00
C TRP A 117 7.18 -1.67 -7.29
N MET A 118 6.76 -0.82 -8.21
CA MET A 118 5.39 -0.66 -8.67
C MET A 118 5.41 -0.65 -10.20
N ARG A 119 4.58 -1.50 -10.81
CA ARG A 119 4.39 -1.54 -12.25
C ARG A 119 2.91 -1.52 -12.58
N PHE A 120 2.54 -0.72 -13.56
CA PHE A 120 1.16 -0.58 -14.02
C PHE A 120 1.02 -0.92 -15.50
N ASP A 121 -0.10 -1.55 -15.87
CA ASP A 121 -0.37 -1.83 -17.28
C ASP A 121 -0.70 -0.52 -18.00
N SER A 122 0.18 -0.14 -18.93
CA SER A 122 -0.01 1.03 -19.79
C SER A 122 -1.32 1.02 -20.57
N GLU A 123 -1.91 -0.16 -20.80
CA GLU A 123 -3.18 -0.30 -21.54
C GLU A 123 -4.42 -0.07 -20.64
N ASP A 124 -4.26 -0.03 -19.31
CA ASP A 124 -5.31 0.29 -18.34
C ASP A 124 -5.17 1.68 -17.70
N LEU A 125 -3.96 2.25 -17.68
CA LEU A 125 -3.69 3.54 -17.02
C LEU A 125 -4.58 4.69 -17.52
N ASP A 126 -4.77 4.81 -18.84
CA ASP A 126 -5.60 5.88 -19.42
C ASP A 126 -7.08 5.73 -19.01
N ARG A 127 -7.57 4.49 -18.90
CA ARG A 127 -8.94 4.20 -18.46
C ARG A 127 -9.10 4.51 -16.97
N LEU A 128 -8.17 4.06 -16.14
CA LEU A 128 -8.18 4.37 -14.70
C LEU A 128 -8.12 5.87 -14.42
N GLU A 129 -7.36 6.60 -15.23
CA GLU A 129 -7.27 8.05 -15.15
C GLU A 129 -8.61 8.71 -15.55
N ALA A 130 -9.18 8.29 -16.68
CA ALA A 130 -10.48 8.79 -17.15
C ALA A 130 -11.62 8.50 -16.17
N ASP A 131 -11.59 7.34 -15.53
CA ASP A 131 -12.58 6.92 -14.52
C ASP A 131 -12.34 7.58 -13.14
N GLY A 132 -11.25 8.34 -12.97
CA GLY A 132 -10.90 9.02 -11.72
C GLY A 132 -10.39 8.08 -10.61
N ARG A 133 -10.07 6.82 -10.96
CA ARG A 133 -9.70 5.75 -10.01
C ARG A 133 -8.19 5.60 -9.83
N LEU A 134 -7.41 6.13 -10.77
CA LEU A 134 -5.95 5.98 -10.79
C LEU A 134 -5.27 6.38 -9.48
N HIS A 135 -5.73 7.46 -8.85
CA HIS A 135 -5.16 7.95 -7.59
C HIS A 135 -5.28 6.95 -6.44
N ASP A 136 -6.45 6.31 -6.30
CA ASP A 136 -6.70 5.35 -5.23
C ASP A 136 -6.00 4.03 -5.51
N VAL A 137 -5.96 3.57 -6.77
CA VAL A 137 -5.21 2.35 -7.14
C VAL A 137 -3.71 2.53 -6.88
N ILE A 138 -3.12 3.66 -7.27
CA ILE A 138 -1.69 3.89 -6.98
C ILE A 138 -1.45 4.01 -5.47
N ALA A 139 -2.34 4.66 -4.73
CA ALA A 139 -2.22 4.72 -3.27
C ALA A 139 -2.32 3.32 -2.63
N HIS A 140 -3.23 2.48 -3.10
CA HIS A 140 -3.38 1.08 -2.69
C HIS A 140 -2.09 0.30 -2.91
N GLU A 141 -1.58 0.28 -4.14
CA GLU A 141 -0.36 -0.46 -4.49
C GLU A 141 0.86 0.05 -3.70
N MET A 142 0.94 1.37 -3.45
CA MET A 142 1.98 1.93 -2.60
C MET A 142 1.85 1.44 -1.13
N GLY A 143 0.64 1.18 -0.64
CA GLY A 143 0.39 0.54 0.65
C GLY A 143 1.01 -0.85 0.77
N HIS A 144 0.98 -1.65 -0.30
CA HIS A 144 1.66 -2.94 -0.34
C HIS A 144 3.18 -2.80 -0.24
N VAL A 145 3.75 -1.81 -0.94
CA VAL A 145 5.19 -1.50 -0.83
C VAL A 145 5.58 -1.09 0.60
N LEU A 146 4.72 -0.35 1.28
CA LEU A 146 4.88 0.04 2.68
C LEU A 146 4.65 -1.12 3.67
N GLY A 147 4.27 -2.30 3.20
CA GLY A 147 4.20 -3.52 4.00
C GLY A 147 2.79 -3.91 4.45
N ILE A 148 1.74 -3.29 3.92
CA ILE A 148 0.38 -3.82 4.08
C ILE A 148 0.25 -5.07 3.20
N GLY A 149 0.21 -6.24 3.82
CA GLY A 149 -0.06 -7.52 3.15
C GLY A 149 0.81 -8.67 3.66
N LYS A 150 0.44 -9.89 3.27
CA LYS A 150 1.01 -11.15 3.78
C LYS A 150 2.52 -11.21 3.85
N THR A 151 3.25 -10.60 2.90
CA THR A 151 4.72 -10.67 2.87
C THR A 151 5.35 -10.09 4.14
N VAL A 152 4.92 -8.90 4.56
CA VAL A 152 5.45 -8.26 5.78
C VAL A 152 4.71 -8.77 7.01
N TRP A 153 3.39 -8.98 6.93
CA TRP A 153 2.63 -9.47 8.08
C TRP A 153 3.10 -10.84 8.58
N ARG A 154 3.44 -11.78 7.68
CA ARG A 154 4.06 -13.07 8.06
C ARG A 154 5.42 -12.87 8.72
N ARG A 155 6.26 -12.02 8.13
CA ARG A 155 7.61 -11.73 8.64
C ARG A 155 7.57 -11.23 10.08
N LEU A 156 6.56 -10.43 10.41
CA LEU A 156 6.38 -9.85 11.74
C LEU A 156 5.49 -10.70 12.67
N GLY A 157 5.00 -11.87 12.21
CA GLY A 157 4.13 -12.73 13.00
C GLY A 157 2.74 -12.15 13.26
N LEU A 158 2.28 -11.23 12.40
CA LEU A 158 1.00 -10.53 12.53
C LEU A 158 -0.12 -11.16 11.70
N LEU A 159 0.15 -12.19 10.89
CA LEU A 159 -0.86 -12.91 10.12
C LEU A 159 -1.10 -14.30 10.69
N SER A 160 -2.36 -14.63 10.97
CA SER A 160 -2.81 -15.95 11.43
C SER A 160 -3.85 -16.52 10.46
N GLY A 161 -3.92 -17.85 10.33
CA GLY A 161 -4.93 -18.50 9.51
C GLY A 161 -4.80 -18.27 8.00
N GLU A 162 -3.63 -17.85 7.50
CA GLU A 162 -3.38 -17.70 6.06
C GLU A 162 -3.66 -19.03 5.33
N GLY A 163 -4.39 -18.96 4.20
CA GLY A 163 -4.77 -20.14 3.42
C GLY A 163 -5.97 -20.91 3.99
N THR A 164 -6.60 -20.41 5.06
CA THR A 164 -7.89 -20.91 5.57
C THR A 164 -9.03 -19.99 5.13
N ASP A 165 -10.26 -20.34 5.51
CA ASP A 165 -11.42 -19.47 5.30
C ASP A 165 -11.41 -18.23 6.21
N GLU A 166 -10.64 -18.24 7.31
CA GLU A 166 -10.61 -17.17 8.31
C GLU A 166 -9.19 -16.68 8.61
N PRO A 167 -8.47 -16.11 7.63
CA PRO A 167 -7.23 -15.39 7.88
C PRO A 167 -7.50 -14.10 8.66
N LEU A 168 -6.63 -13.80 9.61
CA LEU A 168 -6.76 -12.69 10.56
C LEU A 168 -5.42 -11.95 10.70
N PHE A 169 -5.49 -10.63 10.72
CA PHE A 169 -4.39 -9.78 11.16
C PHE A 169 -4.48 -9.58 12.68
N MET A 170 -3.38 -9.84 13.36
CA MET A 170 -3.27 -9.98 14.81
C MET A 170 -2.65 -8.77 15.50
N GLY A 171 -2.46 -7.66 14.77
CA GLY A 171 -1.95 -6.42 15.34
C GLY A 171 -2.89 -5.83 16.37
N GLN A 172 -2.33 -5.44 17.52
CA GLN A 172 -3.13 -5.00 18.66
C GLN A 172 -3.79 -3.64 18.41
N ARG A 173 -3.07 -2.69 17.77
CA ARG A 173 -3.57 -1.34 17.50
C ARG A 173 -4.66 -1.37 16.43
N ALA A 174 -4.44 -2.08 15.33
CA ALA A 174 -5.45 -2.28 14.31
C ALA A 174 -6.68 -2.98 14.89
N GLY A 175 -6.49 -3.96 15.78
CA GLY A 175 -7.59 -4.64 16.43
C GLY A 175 -8.43 -3.75 17.36
N GLN A 176 -7.81 -2.74 18.00
CA GLN A 176 -8.55 -1.73 18.77
C GLN A 176 -9.39 -0.83 17.87
N GLU A 177 -8.85 -0.39 16.74
CA GLU A 177 -9.60 0.43 15.77
C GLU A 177 -10.74 -0.38 15.13
N TYR A 178 -10.53 -1.67 14.84
CA TYR A 178 -11.61 -2.54 14.38
C TYR A 178 -12.68 -2.76 15.45
N GLY A 179 -12.29 -2.95 16.71
CA GLY A 179 -13.22 -2.99 17.84
C GLY A 179 -14.07 -1.73 17.93
N ALA A 180 -13.46 -0.55 17.80
CA ALA A 180 -14.17 0.73 17.82
C ALA A 180 -15.16 0.85 16.65
N LEU A 181 -14.79 0.38 15.45
CA LEU A 181 -15.70 0.31 14.29
C LEU A 181 -16.91 -0.60 14.53
N LEU A 182 -16.74 -1.65 15.35
CA LEU A 182 -17.83 -2.54 15.80
C LEU A 182 -18.63 -1.97 16.98
N GLY A 183 -18.27 -0.79 17.50
CA GLY A 183 -18.86 -0.23 18.72
C GLY A 183 -18.43 -0.94 20.01
N SER A 184 -17.29 -1.65 19.98
CA SER A 184 -16.67 -2.34 21.11
C SER A 184 -15.46 -1.58 21.63
N LEU A 185 -15.18 -1.72 22.93
CA LEU A 185 -13.94 -1.24 23.56
C LEU A 185 -12.84 -2.32 23.56
N GLU A 186 -13.18 -3.56 23.22
CA GLU A 186 -12.22 -4.67 23.16
C GLU A 186 -11.53 -4.68 21.80
N ALA A 187 -10.28 -5.16 21.77
CA ALA A 187 -9.57 -5.37 20.51
C ALA A 187 -10.06 -6.65 19.83
N HIS A 188 -10.35 -6.58 18.53
CA HIS A 188 -10.77 -7.72 17.71
C HIS A 188 -9.74 -7.99 16.62
N PRO A 189 -9.30 -9.23 16.39
CA PRO A 189 -8.49 -9.56 15.21
C PRO A 189 -9.18 -9.09 13.93
N VAL A 190 -8.40 -8.53 13.00
CA VAL A 190 -8.95 -7.88 11.80
C VAL A 190 -9.10 -8.90 10.68
N PRO A 191 -10.30 -9.09 10.09
CA PRO A 191 -10.51 -10.01 8.98
C PRO A 191 -9.64 -9.67 7.76
N VAL A 192 -8.88 -10.66 7.30
CA VAL A 192 -8.09 -10.58 6.08
C VAL A 192 -8.84 -11.26 4.94
N GLU A 193 -8.56 -10.83 3.72
CA GLU A 193 -9.18 -11.38 2.51
C GLU A 193 -8.88 -12.87 2.36
N ASN A 194 -9.93 -13.63 2.05
CA ASN A 194 -9.92 -15.10 1.94
C ASN A 194 -10.38 -15.60 0.56
N VAL A 195 -10.78 -14.71 -0.35
CA VAL A 195 -11.13 -15.03 -1.75
C VAL A 195 -10.32 -14.18 -2.74
N GLY A 196 -10.50 -14.39 -4.05
CA GLY A 196 -9.84 -13.61 -5.11
C GLY A 196 -8.51 -14.18 -5.61
N GLY A 197 -8.10 -15.35 -5.13
CA GLY A 197 -6.87 -16.02 -5.57
C GLY A 197 -5.62 -15.49 -4.88
N GLN A 198 -4.44 -15.90 -5.36
CA GLN A 198 -3.18 -15.64 -4.68
C GLN A 198 -2.88 -14.12 -4.55
N GLY A 199 -3.31 -13.31 -5.52
CA GLY A 199 -3.12 -11.85 -5.52
C GLY A 199 -3.88 -11.16 -4.41
N SER A 200 -5.04 -11.70 -4.04
CA SER A 200 -5.93 -11.09 -3.06
C SER A 200 -5.78 -11.68 -1.67
N VAL A 201 -5.78 -13.02 -1.57
CA VAL A 201 -5.84 -13.73 -0.29
C VAL A 201 -4.60 -13.45 0.55
N GLY A 202 -4.85 -13.06 1.82
CA GLY A 202 -3.79 -12.76 2.78
C GLY A 202 -3.18 -11.36 2.66
N SER A 203 -3.42 -10.65 1.55
CA SER A 203 -2.76 -9.36 1.25
C SER A 203 -3.63 -8.14 1.49
N HIS A 204 -4.93 -8.32 1.68
CA HIS A 204 -5.92 -7.24 1.78
C HIS A 204 -6.78 -7.36 3.02
N TRP A 205 -7.41 -6.26 3.40
CA TRP A 205 -8.59 -6.33 4.26
C TRP A 205 -9.73 -7.07 3.55
N ARG A 206 -10.51 -7.81 4.32
CA ARG A 206 -11.63 -8.58 3.79
C ARG A 206 -12.69 -7.67 3.17
N GLU A 207 -12.83 -7.71 1.85
CA GLU A 207 -13.78 -6.89 1.09
C GLU A 207 -15.21 -7.03 1.62
N SER A 208 -15.61 -8.26 1.96
CA SER A 208 -16.96 -8.56 2.47
C SER A 208 -17.28 -7.99 3.85
N VAL A 209 -16.29 -7.42 4.53
CA VAL A 209 -16.42 -6.73 5.84
C VAL A 209 -16.19 -5.23 5.67
N PHE A 210 -15.16 -4.84 4.91
CA PHE A 210 -14.66 -3.47 4.89
C PHE A 210 -15.13 -2.64 3.69
N GLY A 211 -15.61 -3.26 2.60
CA GLY A 211 -16.10 -2.55 1.42
C GLY A 211 -15.04 -1.60 0.85
N ASP A 212 -15.36 -0.31 0.70
CA ASP A 212 -14.50 0.65 -0.01
C ASP A 212 -13.29 1.16 0.81
N GLU A 213 -12.78 0.46 1.83
CA GLU A 213 -11.55 0.89 2.53
C GLU A 213 -10.33 0.79 1.59
N LEU A 214 -9.38 1.71 1.67
CA LEU A 214 -8.26 1.80 0.73
C LEU A 214 -7.56 0.47 0.44
N MET A 215 -7.38 -0.43 1.43
CA MET A 215 -6.59 -1.65 1.32
C MET A 215 -7.43 -2.94 1.20
N THR A 216 -8.69 -2.84 0.76
CA THR A 216 -9.47 -4.03 0.38
C THR A 216 -9.14 -4.53 -1.04
N SER A 217 -9.53 -5.76 -1.37
CA SER A 217 -9.12 -6.43 -2.61
C SER A 217 -9.80 -5.92 -3.89
N ARG A 218 -10.71 -4.95 -3.76
CA ARG A 218 -11.41 -4.34 -4.89
C ARG A 218 -11.23 -2.83 -4.85
N VAL A 219 -11.12 -2.25 -6.03
CA VAL A 219 -11.21 -0.79 -6.14
C VAL A 219 -12.66 -0.41 -5.83
N GLY A 220 -12.84 0.41 -4.79
CA GLY A 220 -14.16 0.81 -4.33
C GLY A 220 -15.02 1.49 -5.40
N ASN A 221 -16.34 1.38 -5.24
CA ASN A 221 -17.34 2.03 -6.10
C ASN A 221 -17.66 3.47 -5.64
N ALA A 222 -17.24 3.81 -4.42
CA ALA A 222 -17.39 5.16 -3.88
C ALA A 222 -16.43 6.13 -4.58
N THR A 223 -16.79 7.42 -4.56
CA THR A 223 -15.95 8.52 -5.09
C THR A 223 -14.58 8.65 -4.41
N ALA A 224 -14.29 7.85 -3.36
CA ALA A 224 -12.99 7.77 -2.71
C ALA A 224 -12.87 6.47 -1.88
N CYS A 225 -11.70 5.83 -1.89
CA CYS A 225 -11.36 4.72 -0.99
C CYS A 225 -10.53 5.26 0.20
N PRO A 226 -11.11 5.49 1.40
CA PRO A 226 -10.40 6.19 2.47
C PRO A 226 -9.22 5.40 3.06
N LEU A 227 -8.11 6.10 3.30
CA LEU A 227 -7.01 5.62 4.16
C LEU A 227 -7.45 5.74 5.62
N SER A 228 -8.03 4.66 6.16
CA SER A 228 -8.70 4.70 7.45
C SER A 228 -7.75 4.63 8.65
N ARG A 229 -8.32 4.87 9.84
CA ARG A 229 -7.67 4.59 11.12
C ARG A 229 -7.22 3.14 11.24
N LEU A 230 -7.97 2.19 10.68
CA LEU A 230 -7.63 0.76 10.71
C LEU A 230 -6.28 0.51 10.03
N THR A 231 -6.12 0.99 8.80
CA THR A 231 -4.90 0.83 8.01
C THR A 231 -3.72 1.58 8.63
N ALA A 232 -3.94 2.81 9.13
CA ALA A 232 -2.89 3.55 9.84
C ALA A 232 -2.43 2.84 11.13
N ALA A 233 -3.36 2.28 11.90
CA ALA A 233 -3.01 1.51 13.09
C ALA A 233 -2.29 0.19 12.75
N ALA A 234 -2.63 -0.45 11.63
CA ALA A 234 -1.89 -1.60 11.13
C ALA A 234 -0.42 -1.24 10.81
N LEU A 235 -0.17 -0.09 10.16
CA LEU A 235 1.20 0.42 9.96
C LEU A 235 1.94 0.60 11.29
N ALA A 236 1.25 1.11 12.32
CA ALA A 236 1.83 1.22 13.66
C ALA A 236 2.18 -0.15 14.28
N ASP A 237 1.34 -1.17 14.06
CA ASP A 237 1.65 -2.55 14.46
C ASP A 237 2.85 -3.13 13.68
N LEU A 238 3.12 -2.68 12.45
CA LEU A 238 4.33 -3.07 11.71
C LEU A 238 5.61 -2.42 12.28
N GLY A 239 5.47 -1.32 13.01
CA GLY A 239 6.59 -0.55 13.58
C GLY A 239 6.80 0.83 12.95
N TYR A 240 5.88 1.30 12.10
CA TYR A 240 5.88 2.71 11.67
C TYR A 240 5.39 3.62 12.79
N GLU A 241 5.87 4.84 12.78
CA GLU A 241 5.30 5.88 13.61
C GLU A 241 4.26 6.68 12.82
N VAL A 242 3.02 6.67 13.30
CA VAL A 242 1.88 7.19 12.55
C VAL A 242 1.14 8.31 13.27
N ASP A 243 0.63 9.24 12.47
CA ASP A 243 -0.26 10.31 12.89
C ASP A 243 -1.72 9.93 12.63
N MET A 244 -2.37 9.44 13.69
CA MET A 244 -3.76 9.00 13.66
C MET A 244 -4.76 10.14 13.42
N ALA A 245 -4.35 11.41 13.43
CA ALA A 245 -5.22 12.54 13.11
C ALA A 245 -5.17 12.93 11.62
N ALA A 246 -4.24 12.38 10.85
CA ALA A 246 -4.08 12.64 9.41
C ALA A 246 -4.79 11.62 8.50
N VAL A 247 -5.43 10.62 9.12
CA VAL A 247 -6.25 9.60 8.46
C VAL A 247 -7.57 10.15 7.97
N GLU A 248 -8.21 9.41 7.09
CA GLU A 248 -9.47 9.80 6.47
C GLU A 248 -10.66 9.16 7.19
N PRO A 249 -11.81 9.87 7.27
CA PRO A 249 -13.01 9.32 7.90
C PRO A 249 -13.47 8.03 7.22
N TYR A 250 -13.76 7.02 8.02
CA TYR A 250 -14.25 5.73 7.56
C TYR A 250 -15.17 5.13 8.62
N VAL A 251 -16.20 4.41 8.16
CA VAL A 251 -17.11 3.62 8.98
C VAL A 251 -17.35 2.29 8.26
N LEU A 252 -17.71 1.25 9.01
CA LEU A 252 -18.09 -0.01 8.37
C LEU A 252 -19.29 0.19 7.44
N PRO A 253 -19.26 -0.39 6.23
CA PRO A 253 -20.37 -0.32 5.31
C PRO A 253 -21.59 -1.06 5.87
N THR A 254 -22.78 -0.57 5.54
CA THR A 254 -24.01 -1.29 5.90
C THR A 254 -24.11 -2.61 5.12
N PRO A 255 -24.82 -3.63 5.64
CA PRO A 255 -25.06 -4.86 4.89
C PRO A 255 -25.70 -4.64 3.51
N LEU A 256 -26.55 -3.61 3.37
CA LEU A 256 -27.16 -3.25 2.08
C LEU A 256 -26.11 -2.73 1.09
N LEU A 257 -25.21 -1.87 1.54
CA LEU A 257 -24.11 -1.36 0.69
C LEU A 257 -23.18 -2.50 0.25
N LEU A 258 -22.82 -3.40 1.18
CA LEU A 258 -22.03 -4.58 0.85
C LEU A 258 -22.73 -5.49 -0.17
N ALA A 259 -24.04 -5.66 -0.07
CA ALA A 259 -24.81 -6.44 -1.03
C ALA A 259 -24.80 -5.79 -2.43
N GLN A 260 -24.96 -4.46 -2.49
CA GLN A 260 -24.90 -3.69 -3.75
C GLN A 260 -23.52 -3.79 -4.42
N ASN A 261 -22.43 -3.73 -3.63
CA ASN A 261 -21.07 -3.86 -4.14
C ASN A 261 -20.79 -5.26 -4.72
N ARG A 262 -21.45 -6.31 -4.21
CA ARG A 262 -21.28 -7.70 -4.72
C ARG A 262 -21.91 -7.95 -6.08
N GLU A 263 -22.93 -7.17 -6.46
CA GLU A 263 -23.61 -7.33 -7.76
C GLU A 263 -22.83 -6.70 -8.93
N GLN A 264 -21.71 -6.03 -8.66
CA GLN A 264 -20.90 -5.36 -9.67
C GLN A 264 -19.91 -6.30 -10.40
N PRO A 265 -19.61 -6.02 -11.68
CA PRO A 265 -18.75 -6.87 -12.51
C PRO A 265 -17.31 -7.00 -11.96
N SER A 266 -16.66 -8.12 -12.30
CA SER A 266 -15.35 -8.55 -11.80
C SER A 266 -14.15 -7.71 -12.26
N GLU A 267 -14.35 -6.72 -13.13
CA GLU A 267 -13.31 -5.85 -13.72
C GLU A 267 -12.65 -4.87 -12.72
N LEU A 268 -13.01 -4.98 -11.44
CA LEU A 268 -12.57 -4.09 -10.35
C LEU A 268 -11.66 -4.82 -9.33
N VAL A 269 -11.34 -6.09 -9.56
CA VAL A 269 -10.47 -6.87 -8.67
C VAL A 269 -9.01 -6.50 -8.91
N LEU A 270 -8.32 -6.08 -7.85
CA LEU A 270 -6.89 -5.80 -7.91
C LEU A 270 -6.12 -7.12 -7.86
N HIS A 271 -5.28 -7.33 -8.88
CA HIS A 271 -4.43 -8.50 -8.99
C HIS A 271 -2.99 -8.12 -8.60
N CYS A 272 -2.74 -8.02 -7.30
CA CYS A 272 -1.49 -7.50 -6.76
C CYS A 272 -0.33 -8.53 -6.74
N ASP A 273 -0.50 -9.72 -7.33
CA ASP A 273 0.55 -10.73 -7.44
C ASP A 273 1.49 -10.38 -8.60
N MET A 274 2.66 -9.85 -8.26
CA MET A 274 3.72 -9.58 -9.23
C MET A 274 4.96 -10.41 -8.92
N GLU A 275 5.51 -11.07 -9.93
CA GLU A 275 6.89 -11.58 -9.85
C GLU A 275 7.85 -10.37 -9.90
N PRO A 276 8.91 -10.35 -9.08
CA PRO A 276 9.95 -9.32 -9.19
C PRO A 276 10.56 -9.33 -10.60
N PRO A 277 11.16 -8.22 -11.04
CA PRO A 277 11.81 -8.15 -12.35
C PRO A 277 12.81 -9.30 -12.53
N ARG A 278 12.65 -10.10 -13.58
CA ARG A 278 13.67 -11.07 -13.99
C ARG A 278 14.85 -10.29 -14.55
N GLN A 279 16.05 -10.60 -14.08
CA GLN A 279 17.27 -10.11 -14.73
C GLN A 279 17.29 -10.64 -16.18
N LEU A 280 17.44 -9.74 -17.14
CA LEU A 280 18.01 -10.06 -18.45
C LEU A 280 19.53 -10.18 -18.31
#